data_AF-A0A8J7XNJ4-F1
#
_entry.id   AF-A0A8J7XNJ4-F1
#
_cell.length_a   1.000
_cell.length_b   1.000
_cell.length_c   1.000
_cell.angle_alpha   90.00
_cell.angle_beta   90.00
_cell.angle_gamma   90.00
#
_symmetry.space_group_name_H-M   'P 1'
#
loop_
_entity.id
_entity.type
_entity.pdbx_description
1 polymer ?
#
loop_
_entity_poly.entity_id
_entity_poly.type
_entity_poly.pdbx_seq_one_letter_code
_entity_poly.pdbx_strand_id
1 'polypeptide(L)'
;KVTPVLQKIKVRYEAYIKWMETLEDHCTIHTGFYPQGYKTYLSYCFLLFTDYEKSVRSLFSFFPTTPFIMEVDSQLLVFVNVSSSDVKRKLFCLIYDMKRKQMIRRFRQAAAIFHFYGRR
;
A
#
# COMPACT_ATOMS: atom_id res chain seq x y z
N LYS A 1 9.20 -13.86 25.69
CA LYS A 1 10.27 -13.93 24.66
C LYS A 1 10.38 -12.55 24.02
N VAL A 2 11.44 -11.79 24.33
CA VAL A 2 11.71 -10.51 23.67
C VAL A 2 11.97 -10.81 22.19
N THR A 3 11.26 -10.12 21.30
CA THR A 3 11.33 -10.35 19.86
C THR A 3 12.77 -10.09 19.38
N PRO A 4 13.47 -11.04 18.72
CA PRO A 4 14.86 -10.85 18.26
C PRO A 4 15.10 -9.59 17.44
N VAL A 5 14.05 -9.12 16.75
CA VAL A 5 14.03 -7.85 16.01
C VAL A 5 14.31 -6.65 16.91
N LEU A 6 13.67 -6.56 18.08
CA LEU A 6 13.83 -5.43 19.01
C LEU A 6 15.27 -5.34 19.52
N GLN A 7 15.90 -6.47 19.79
CA GLN A 7 17.32 -6.54 20.17
C GLN A 7 18.23 -6.04 19.04
N LYS A 8 17.97 -6.48 17.80
CA LYS A 8 18.75 -6.07 16.62
C LYS A 8 18.72 -4.56 16.40
N ILE A 9 17.56 -3.93 16.59
CA ILE A 9 17.40 -2.47 16.45
C ILE A 9 17.69 -1.70 17.76
N LYS A 10 18.14 -2.39 18.81
CA LYS A 10 18.48 -1.83 20.13
C LYS A 10 17.31 -1.08 20.81
N VAL A 11 16.08 -1.53 20.57
CA VAL A 11 14.88 -1.00 21.22
C VAL A 11 14.54 -1.87 22.43
N ARG A 12 14.38 -1.24 23.60
CA ARG A 12 13.93 -1.91 24.82
C ARG A 12 12.47 -2.32 24.69
N TYR A 13 12.10 -3.47 25.26
CA TYR A 13 10.75 -4.00 25.15
C TYR A 13 9.70 -3.07 25.78
N GLU A 14 10.05 -2.44 26.91
CA GLU A 14 9.17 -1.52 27.63
C GLU A 14 8.86 -0.28 26.79
N ALA A 15 9.85 0.25 26.07
CA ALA A 15 9.65 1.36 25.14
C ALA A 15 8.73 0.98 23.98
N TYR A 16 8.92 -0.22 23.42
CA TYR A 16 8.03 -0.75 22.38
C TYR A 16 6.58 -0.87 22.87
N ILE A 17 6.36 -1.43 24.06
CA ILE A 17 5.00 -1.58 24.62
C ILE A 17 4.36 -0.20 24.82
N LYS A 18 5.09 0.74 25.40
CA LYS A 18 4.59 2.11 25.57
C LYS A 18 4.18 2.74 24.24
N TRP A 19 4.99 2.59 23.18
CA TRP A 19 4.63 3.09 21.85
C TRP A 19 3.40 2.43 21.26
N MET A 20 3.21 1.13 21.48
CA MET A 20 2.02 0.42 21.02
C MET A 20 0.76 0.88 21.76
N GLU A 21 0.86 1.21 23.05
CA GLU A 21 -0.25 1.74 23.86
C GLU A 21 -0.65 3.16 23.43
N THR A 22 0.31 3.99 23.05
CA THR A 22 0.06 5.38 22.63
C THR A 22 -0.06 5.54 21.11
N LEU A 23 -0.18 4.44 20.36
CA LEU A 23 -0.15 4.48 18.90
C LEU A 23 -1.32 5.30 18.34
N GLU A 24 -2.51 5.11 18.91
CA GLU A 24 -3.73 5.81 18.48
C GLU A 24 -3.69 7.31 18.77
N ASP A 25 -2.98 7.73 19.83
CA ASP A 25 -2.81 9.14 20.20
C ASP A 25 -1.81 9.88 19.28
N HIS A 26 -0.96 9.14 18.59
CA HIS A 26 0.17 9.69 17.82
C HIS A 26 0.13 9.35 16.33
N CYS A 27 -0.84 8.58 15.87
CA CYS A 27 -0.95 8.17 14.46
C CYS A 27 -2.36 8.42 13.91
N THR A 28 -2.42 8.77 12.63
CA THR A 28 -3.68 8.83 11.90
C THR A 28 -4.14 7.43 11.54
N ILE A 29 -5.36 7.07 11.97
CA ILE A 29 -5.99 5.82 11.58
C ILE A 29 -6.70 6.02 10.24
N HIS A 30 -6.21 5.34 9.20
CA HIS A 30 -6.85 5.30 7.90
C HIS A 30 -7.75 4.07 7.78
N THR A 31 -9.07 4.29 7.70
CA THR A 31 -10.03 3.21 7.48
C THR A 31 -10.20 2.97 5.98
N GLY A 32 -9.66 1.86 5.49
CA GLY A 32 -9.83 1.44 4.10
C GLY A 32 -11.08 0.59 3.87
N PHE A 33 -11.64 0.70 2.67
CA PHE A 33 -12.78 -0.09 2.21
C PHE A 33 -12.32 -1.34 1.45
N TYR A 34 -12.73 -2.51 1.97
CA TYR A 34 -12.37 -3.84 1.47
C TYR A 34 -13.61 -4.76 1.52
N PRO A 35 -14.46 -4.77 0.48
CA PRO A 35 -15.76 -5.46 0.49
C PRO A 35 -15.73 -6.92 0.95
N GLN A 36 -14.70 -7.68 0.57
CA GLN A 36 -14.56 -9.10 0.90
C GLN A 36 -13.73 -9.34 2.18
N GLY A 37 -13.37 -8.28 2.91
CA GLY A 37 -12.45 -8.30 4.04
C GLY A 37 -10.99 -8.28 3.59
N TYR A 38 -10.16 -7.50 4.29
CA TYR A 38 -8.78 -7.18 3.88
C TYR A 38 -7.91 -8.40 3.53
N LYS A 39 -8.05 -9.50 4.30
CA LYS A 39 -7.24 -10.73 4.13
C LYS A 39 -7.46 -11.47 2.82
N THR A 40 -8.52 -11.14 2.07
CA THR A 40 -8.84 -11.77 0.79
C THR A 40 -8.14 -11.12 -0.41
N TYR A 41 -7.46 -9.99 -0.19
CA TYR A 41 -6.79 -9.24 -1.25
C TYR A 41 -5.28 -9.40 -1.17
N LEU A 42 -4.65 -9.45 -2.35
CA LEU A 42 -3.22 -9.26 -2.50
C LEU A 42 -2.93 -7.79 -2.80
N SER A 43 -1.99 -7.22 -2.06
CA SER A 43 -1.61 -5.82 -2.25
C SER A 43 -0.50 -5.69 -3.28
N TYR A 44 -0.71 -4.83 -4.27
CA TYR A 44 0.29 -4.46 -5.26
C TYR A 44 0.71 -3.02 -5.03
N CYS A 45 2.02 -2.82 -5.02
CA CYS A 45 2.66 -1.53 -4.86
C CYS A 45 3.30 -1.14 -6.18
N PHE A 46 2.99 0.05 -6.68
CA PHE A 46 3.57 0.62 -7.89
C PHE A 46 4.21 1.97 -7.59
N LEU A 47 5.46 2.14 -8.00
CA LEU A 47 6.13 3.43 -8.00
C LEU A 47 6.07 4.00 -9.41
N LEU A 48 5.25 5.02 -9.60
CA LEU A 48 4.93 5.63 -10.89
C LEU A 48 5.72 6.93 -11.08
N PHE A 49 6.32 7.07 -12.25
CA PHE A 49 7.03 8.29 -12.67
C PHE A 49 6.14 9.05 -13.64
N THR A 50 5.57 10.17 -13.21
CA THR A 50 4.52 10.87 -13.94
C THR A 50 4.50 12.35 -13.60
N ASP A 51 4.16 13.17 -14.61
CA ASP A 51 3.89 14.60 -14.43
C ASP A 51 2.37 14.87 -14.36
N TYR A 52 1.56 13.80 -14.41
CA TYR A 52 0.09 13.82 -14.46
C TYR A 52 -0.53 13.30 -13.16
N GLU A 53 -0.02 13.76 -12.02
CA GLU A 53 -0.39 13.25 -10.70
C GLU A 53 -1.91 13.25 -10.45
N LYS A 54 -2.58 14.37 -10.74
CA LYS A 54 -4.03 14.50 -10.53
C LYS A 54 -4.82 13.46 -11.33
N SER A 55 -4.41 13.20 -12.58
CA SER A 55 -5.04 12.20 -13.43
C SER A 55 -4.80 10.79 -12.91
N VAL A 56 -3.60 10.50 -12.41
CA VAL A 56 -3.28 9.22 -11.78
C VAL A 56 -4.15 9.01 -10.54
N ARG A 57 -4.21 10.00 -9.63
CA ARG A 57 -5.06 9.92 -8.43
C ARG A 57 -6.53 9.70 -8.77
N SER A 58 -7.06 10.45 -9.72
CA SER A 58 -8.44 10.29 -10.18
C SER A 58 -8.69 8.91 -10.81
N LEU A 59 -7.76 8.38 -11.59
CA LEU A 59 -7.90 7.05 -12.17
C LEU A 59 -7.96 5.96 -11.08
N PHE A 60 -7.08 6.03 -10.08
CA PHE A 60 -7.05 5.06 -9.01
C PHE A 60 -8.21 5.20 -8.03
N SER A 61 -8.84 6.38 -7.90
CA SER A 61 -10.03 6.54 -7.05
C SER A 61 -11.25 5.74 -7.52
N PHE A 62 -11.23 5.23 -8.75
CA PHE A 62 -12.28 4.34 -9.28
C PHE A 62 -12.07 2.86 -8.90
N PHE A 63 -11.02 2.52 -8.14
CA PHE A 63 -10.82 1.15 -7.69
C PHE A 63 -11.93 0.72 -6.69
N PRO A 64 -12.35 -0.56 -6.73
CA PRO A 64 -13.38 -1.08 -5.84
C PRO A 64 -12.91 -1.24 -4.39
N THR A 65 -11.61 -1.09 -4.14
CA THR A 65 -10.99 -1.04 -2.81
C THR A 65 -10.33 0.32 -2.62
N THR A 66 -10.19 0.77 -1.38
CA THR A 66 -9.47 2.03 -1.11
C THR A 66 -8.02 1.93 -1.59
N PRO A 67 -7.60 2.72 -2.60
CA PRO A 67 -6.20 2.81 -2.96
C PRO A 67 -5.46 3.66 -1.92
N PHE A 68 -4.18 3.37 -1.69
CA PHE A 68 -3.32 4.26 -0.92
C PHE A 68 -2.34 4.92 -1.88
N ILE A 69 -2.32 6.26 -1.92
CA ILE A 69 -1.49 7.02 -2.86
C ILE A 69 -0.68 8.04 -2.06
N MET A 70 0.64 7.94 -2.15
CA MET A 70 1.57 8.84 -1.48
C MET A 70 2.63 9.36 -2.44
N GLU A 71 3.04 10.60 -2.23
CA GLU A 71 4.16 11.20 -2.93
C GLU A 71 5.47 10.73 -2.30
N VAL A 72 6.43 10.35 -3.14
CA VAL A 72 7.79 9.98 -2.74
C VAL A 72 8.74 10.75 -3.64
N ASP A 73 9.25 11.87 -3.11
CA ASP A 73 10.01 12.84 -3.92
C ASP A 73 9.17 13.29 -5.14
N SER A 74 9.66 13.10 -6.36
CA SER A 74 9.01 13.47 -7.63
C SER A 74 8.14 12.34 -8.22
N GLN A 75 7.75 11.35 -7.42
CA GLN A 75 7.11 10.11 -7.86
C GLN A 75 5.86 9.80 -7.03
N LEU A 76 4.98 8.96 -7.58
CA LEU A 76 3.78 8.48 -6.88
C LEU A 76 3.89 7.01 -6.54
N LEU A 77 3.80 6.69 -5.25
CA LEU A 77 3.66 5.33 -4.76
C LEU A 77 2.17 5.02 -4.59
N VAL A 78 1.70 3.99 -5.29
CA VAL A 78 0.30 3.58 -5.32
C VAL A 78 0.18 2.15 -4.82
N PHE A 79 -0.63 1.94 -3.79
CA PHE A 79 -1.05 0.62 -3.34
C PHE A 79 -2.48 0.35 -3.78
N VAL A 80 -2.69 -0.79 -4.40
CA VAL A 80 -4.01 -1.30 -4.79
C VAL A 80 -4.17 -2.74 -4.33
N ASN A 81 -5.39 -3.08 -3.93
CA ASN A 81 -5.70 -4.39 -3.36
C ASN A 81 -6.63 -5.13 -4.31
N VAL A 82 -6.19 -6.30 -4.77
CA VAL A 82 -6.91 -7.11 -5.77
C VAL A 82 -7.19 -8.52 -5.26
N SER A 83 -8.40 -9.03 -5.50
CA SER A 83 -8.88 -10.31 -4.96
C SER A 83 -8.88 -11.46 -5.97
N SER A 84 -8.64 -11.20 -7.26
CA SER A 84 -8.65 -12.24 -8.30
C SER A 84 -7.56 -12.06 -9.36
N SER A 85 -7.23 -13.16 -10.04
CA SER A 85 -6.30 -13.18 -11.19
C SER A 85 -6.78 -12.30 -12.34
N ASP A 86 -8.09 -12.24 -12.60
CA ASP A 86 -8.66 -11.42 -13.66
C ASP A 86 -8.53 -9.93 -13.36
N VAL A 87 -8.83 -9.52 -12.12
CA VAL A 87 -8.66 -8.12 -11.69
C VAL A 87 -7.18 -7.75 -11.70
N LYS A 88 -6.30 -8.65 -11.26
CA LYS A 88 -4.84 -8.47 -11.39
C LYS A 88 -4.46 -8.24 -12.86
N ARG A 89 -4.89 -9.10 -13.80
CA ARG A 89 -4.56 -8.95 -15.22
C ARG A 89 -5.02 -7.58 -15.74
N LYS A 90 -6.25 -7.17 -15.43
CA LYS A 90 -6.80 -5.85 -15.81
C LYS A 90 -5.99 -4.69 -15.24
N LEU A 91 -5.57 -4.79 -13.98
CA LEU A 91 -4.68 -3.81 -13.34
C LEU A 91 -3.34 -3.70 -14.08
N PHE A 92 -2.70 -4.81 -14.41
CA PHE A 92 -1.44 -4.77 -15.16
C PHE A 92 -1.63 -4.18 -16.56
N CYS A 93 -2.70 -4.56 -17.27
CA CYS A 93 -3.06 -3.94 -18.55
C CYS A 93 -3.23 -2.42 -18.40
N LEU A 94 -3.93 -1.96 -17.35
CA LEU A 94 -4.09 -0.54 -17.06
C LEU A 94 -2.74 0.18 -16.90
N ILE A 95 -1.83 -0.37 -16.10
CA ILE A 95 -0.49 0.23 -15.90
C ILE A 95 0.30 0.30 -17.22
N TYR A 96 0.25 -0.77 -18.03
CA TYR A 96 0.92 -0.77 -19.35
C TYR A 96 0.27 0.22 -20.33
N ASP A 97 -1.05 0.37 -20.31
CA ASP A 97 -1.75 1.36 -21.12
C ASP A 97 -1.43 2.78 -20.68
N MET A 98 -1.31 3.04 -19.37
CA MET A 98 -0.85 4.33 -18.85
C MET A 98 0.55 4.66 -19.38
N LYS A 99 1.45 3.66 -19.43
CA LYS A 99 2.79 3.84 -19.99
C LYS A 99 2.74 4.12 -21.50
N ARG A 100 1.95 3.33 -22.24
CA ARG A 100 1.79 3.47 -23.70
C ARG A 100 1.21 4.83 -24.07
N LYS A 101 0.24 5.33 -23.30
CA LYS A 101 -0.38 6.65 -23.49
C LYS A 101 0.45 7.80 -22.92
N GLN A 102 1.68 7.54 -22.47
CA GLN A 102 2.60 8.52 -21.90
C GLN A 102 2.06 9.24 -20.65
N MET A 103 1.01 8.71 -20.02
CA MET A 103 0.51 9.18 -18.73
C MET A 103 1.51 8.87 -17.61
N ILE A 104 2.29 7.79 -17.76
CA ILE A 104 3.47 7.52 -16.93
C ILE A 104 4.68 7.29 -17.83
N ARG A 105 5.84 7.81 -17.45
CA ARG A 105 7.12 7.61 -18.16
C ARG A 105 7.64 6.19 -17.94
N ARG A 106 7.56 5.72 -16.70
CA ARG A 106 7.94 4.36 -16.29
C ARG A 106 7.27 4.01 -14.96
N PHE A 107 7.37 2.74 -14.57
CA PHE A 107 6.96 2.29 -13.24
C PHE A 107 7.90 1.21 -12.70
N ARG A 108 7.93 1.06 -11.39
CA ARG A 108 8.44 -0.12 -10.67
C ARG A 108 7.29 -0.77 -9.91
N GLN A 109 7.40 -2.05 -9.61
CA GLN A 109 6.33 -2.78 -8.93
C GLN A 109 6.86 -3.76 -7.88
N ALA A 110 6.06 -4.01 -6.86
CA ALA A 110 6.23 -5.07 -5.89
C ALA A 110 4.87 -5.66 -5.51
N ALA A 111 4.84 -6.95 -5.16
CA ALA A 111 3.70 -7.55 -4.48
C ALA A 111 4.00 -7.56 -2.98
N ALA A 112 3.12 -6.96 -2.17
CA ALA A 112 3.24 -6.93 -0.73
C ALA A 112 2.30 -7.98 -0.13
N ILE A 113 2.88 -8.93 0.60
CA ILE A 113 2.14 -9.92 1.38
C ILE A 113 2.09 -9.40 2.82
N PHE A 114 0.94 -8.88 3.22
CA PHE A 114 0.74 -8.41 4.59
C PHE A 114 0.25 -9.58 5.46
N HIS A 115 1.17 -10.19 6.21
CA HIS A 115 0.81 -11.16 7.25
C HIS A 115 0.31 -10.41 8.49
N PHE A 116 -1.00 -10.22 8.60
CA PHE A 116 -1.61 -9.73 9.84
C PHE A 116 -1.63 -10.82 10.90
N TYR A 117 -0.65 -10.80 11.81
CA TYR A 117 -0.73 -11.48 13.10
C TYR A 117 -1.62 -10.65 14.04
N GLY A 118 -2.93 -10.74 13.86
CA GLY A 118 -3.87 -10.19 14.83
C GLY A 118 -3.80 -10.98 16.13
N ARG A 119 -3.48 -10.32 17.25
CA ARG A 119 -3.87 -10.81 18.58
C ARG A 119 -5.41 -10.78 18.64
N ARG A 120 -6.02 -11.90 19.02
CA ARG A 120 -7.37 -11.90 19.59
C ARG A 120 -7.33 -11.19 20.93
#